data_AF-A0A6I9PEA9-F1
#
_entry.id   AF-A0A6I9PEA9-F1
#
_cell.length_a   1.000
_cell.length_b   1.000
_cell.length_c   1.000
_cell.angle_alpha   90.00
_cell.angle_beta   90.00
_cell.angle_gamma   90.00
#
_symmetry.space_group_name_H-M   'P 1'
#
loop_
_entity.id
_entity.type
_entity.pdbx_description
1 polymer ?
#
loop_
_entity_poly.entity_id
_entity_poly.type
_entity_poly.pdbx_seq_one_letter_code
_entity_poly.pdbx_strand_id
1 'polypeptide(L)'
;AWERLEKAEHERELALRMELIRQEKLEQLARRFDRKAAMRETWLSENQRLVSQDNFGFDLQAVDAATKKHEAIETDITAYEERVQAVLSVARELEAESYHDIKRVAARKENVVRLWEYLLELLKARRLRLETNLGLQRVFQEMLHIMDWMDEMKMLLLSQDYGKHLLGVEDLLQKHALVEADISIQADRVKAVSSNATRFSVSDAGYKPCDPQVIEDRVSHLEFCYQELTQLAAERRARLEESRRLWKFFWDMAEEEGWIREKEQILSSLENAKDLTGSLRLLSQQRALEHEMSGRNGLLKNTIAEGQDMVQAGHFAATKIQERVCDLQDQWAALERLAAARKRKLEEALALHQFQTDADDVDAWTLDALRIVSSGETGHDEFSTQALVRKHKDAAAEVSSYRSVIDSLQEQAAALPEEEAQSEEVRGRLSGIEERYKEVSELTKLRKQALQDALALYKMFNEAHACQVWIDEKEQWLNSMEIPEKLEDLEVIQHRFESLEPEMNNQASRVAVVNQIARQLKHNGHPSETDIKKQQDQLNNR
;
A
#
# COMPACT_ATOMS: atom_id res chain seq x y z
N ALA A 1 59.82 28.53 -132.46
CA ALA A 1 58.37 28.56 -132.19
C ALA A 1 57.80 27.15 -131.98
N TRP A 2 58.16 26.19 -132.83
CA TRP A 2 57.73 24.79 -132.75
C TRP A 2 58.21 24.03 -131.50
N GLU A 3 59.50 24.08 -131.15
CA GLU A 3 60.05 23.43 -129.93
C GLU A 3 59.42 23.94 -128.62
N ARG A 4 59.01 25.21 -128.56
CA ARG A 4 58.30 25.76 -127.39
C ARG A 4 56.86 25.24 -127.30
N LEU A 5 56.24 24.94 -128.43
CA LEU A 5 54.91 24.34 -128.49
C LEU A 5 54.96 22.87 -128.06
N GLU A 6 55.95 22.12 -128.55
CA GLU A 6 56.18 20.70 -128.25
C GLU A 6 56.57 20.49 -126.77
N LYS A 7 57.39 21.37 -126.19
CA LYS A 7 57.67 21.38 -124.76
C LYS A 7 56.43 21.70 -123.92
N ALA A 8 55.63 22.69 -124.32
CA ALA A 8 54.40 23.04 -123.62
C ALA A 8 53.30 21.96 -123.77
N GLU A 9 53.28 21.24 -124.90
CA GLU A 9 52.42 20.09 -125.13
C GLU A 9 52.84 18.93 -124.23
N HIS A 10 54.13 18.57 -124.19
CA HIS A 10 54.64 17.51 -123.33
C HIS A 10 54.45 17.82 -121.83
N GLU A 11 54.69 19.06 -121.40
CA GLU A 11 54.44 19.50 -120.02
C GLU A 11 52.95 19.44 -119.66
N ARG A 12 52.05 19.80 -120.60
CA ARG A 12 50.60 19.67 -120.41
C ARG A 12 50.17 18.20 -120.41
N GLU A 13 50.72 17.36 -121.27
CA GLU A 13 50.42 15.93 -121.30
C GLU A 13 50.88 15.26 -120.00
N LEU A 14 52.05 15.63 -119.48
CA LEU A 14 52.58 15.11 -118.22
C LEU A 14 51.76 15.60 -117.02
N ALA A 15 51.33 16.88 -117.02
CA ALA A 15 50.40 17.42 -116.03
C ALA A 15 49.03 16.73 -116.10
N LEU A 16 48.51 16.45 -117.29
CA LEU A 16 47.27 15.70 -117.49
C LEU A 16 47.39 14.25 -117.01
N ARG A 17 48.51 13.57 -117.28
CA ARG A 17 48.78 12.21 -116.76
C ARG A 17 48.90 12.20 -115.23
N MET A 18 49.59 13.17 -114.65
CA MET A 18 49.71 13.31 -113.18
C MET A 18 48.34 13.61 -112.55
N GLU A 19 47.54 14.48 -113.15
CA GLU A 19 46.19 14.79 -112.69
C GLU A 19 45.26 13.58 -112.87
N LEU A 20 45.38 12.80 -113.94
CA LEU A 20 44.62 11.57 -114.14
C LEU A 20 44.93 10.54 -113.04
N ILE A 21 46.22 10.35 -112.71
CA ILE A 21 46.65 9.47 -111.60
C ILE A 21 46.12 10.01 -110.25
N ARG A 22 46.12 11.33 -110.05
CA ARG A 22 45.58 11.96 -108.84
C ARG A 22 44.07 11.70 -108.73
N GLN A 23 43.31 11.94 -109.79
CA GLN A 23 41.86 11.67 -109.86
C GLN A 23 41.56 10.18 -109.64
N GLU A 24 42.33 9.27 -110.23
CA GLU A 24 42.17 7.82 -110.02
C GLU A 24 42.42 7.42 -108.55
N LYS A 25 43.45 7.98 -107.91
CA LYS A 25 43.71 7.79 -106.48
C LYS A 25 42.57 8.33 -105.61
N LEU A 26 42.02 9.50 -105.95
CA LEU A 26 40.88 10.07 -105.24
C LEU A 26 39.61 9.25 -105.42
N GLU A 27 39.38 8.67 -106.61
CA GLU A 27 38.28 7.73 -106.84
C GLU A 27 38.44 6.44 -106.02
N GLN A 28 39.65 5.91 -105.92
CA GLN A 28 39.93 4.77 -105.05
C GLN A 28 39.70 5.12 -103.58
N LEU A 29 40.10 6.32 -103.15
CA LEU A 29 39.88 6.82 -101.79
C LEU A 29 38.38 7.04 -101.51
N ALA A 30 37.63 7.59 -102.46
CA ALA A 30 36.18 7.76 -102.39
C ALA A 30 35.44 6.40 -102.30
N ARG A 31 35.85 5.40 -103.09
CA ARG A 31 35.33 4.02 -102.96
C ARG A 31 35.65 3.38 -101.61
N ARG A 32 36.80 3.70 -101.02
CA ARG A 32 37.16 3.26 -99.66
C ARG A 32 36.31 3.98 -98.62
N PHE A 33 36.09 5.29 -98.78
CA PHE A 33 35.18 6.06 -97.95
C PHE A 33 33.77 5.46 -97.96
N ASP A 34 33.18 5.24 -99.14
CA ASP A 34 31.81 4.72 -99.27
C ASP A 34 31.65 3.34 -98.60
N ARG A 35 32.62 2.44 -98.82
CA ARG A 35 32.62 1.12 -98.17
C ARG A 35 32.75 1.24 -96.65
N LYS A 36 33.64 2.11 -96.17
CA LYS A 36 33.81 2.32 -94.73
C LYS A 36 32.53 2.91 -94.14
N ALA A 37 31.99 3.99 -94.72
CA ALA A 37 30.78 4.67 -94.28
C ALA A 37 29.58 3.71 -94.22
N ALA A 38 29.31 2.95 -95.28
CA ALA A 38 28.19 1.98 -95.30
C ALA A 38 28.25 0.94 -94.16
N MET A 39 29.45 0.43 -93.85
CA MET A 39 29.63 -0.50 -92.74
C MET A 39 29.31 0.15 -91.39
N ARG A 40 29.68 1.43 -91.20
CA ARG A 40 29.43 2.16 -89.94
C ARG A 40 27.95 2.51 -89.83
N GLU A 41 27.31 2.96 -90.91
CA GLU A 41 25.87 3.23 -90.95
C GLU A 41 25.06 2.00 -90.53
N THR A 42 25.42 0.81 -91.05
CA THR A 42 24.75 -0.45 -90.69
C THR A 42 24.96 -0.78 -89.22
N TRP A 43 26.21 -0.76 -88.74
CA TRP A 43 26.53 -1.07 -87.35
C TRP A 43 25.88 -0.09 -86.37
N LEU A 44 25.87 1.21 -86.69
CA LEU A 44 25.23 2.25 -85.88
C LEU A 44 23.72 2.03 -85.80
N SER A 45 23.06 1.74 -86.93
CA SER A 45 21.62 1.49 -86.96
C SER A 45 21.23 0.26 -86.13
N GLU A 46 22.04 -0.81 -86.19
CA GLU A 46 21.83 -2.03 -85.39
C GLU A 46 21.98 -1.77 -83.89
N ASN A 47 23.01 -1.04 -83.49
CA ASN A 47 23.26 -0.71 -82.08
C ASN A 47 22.25 0.29 -81.52
N GLN A 48 21.82 1.28 -82.32
CA GLN A 48 20.73 2.19 -81.96
C GLN A 48 19.45 1.39 -81.63
N ARG A 49 19.11 0.40 -82.46
CA ARG A 49 17.96 -0.48 -82.22
C ARG A 49 18.12 -1.29 -80.93
N LEU A 50 19.32 -1.82 -80.65
CA LEU A 50 19.61 -2.58 -79.44
C LEU A 50 19.45 -1.72 -78.18
N VAL A 51 20.00 -0.51 -78.18
CA VAL A 51 20.00 0.41 -77.03
C VAL A 51 18.62 1.06 -76.82
N SER A 52 17.78 1.10 -77.85
CA SER A 52 16.40 1.62 -77.72
C SER A 52 15.46 0.71 -76.92
N GLN A 53 15.84 -0.55 -76.65
CA GLN A 53 15.01 -1.51 -75.92
C GLN A 53 15.31 -1.53 -74.41
N ASP A 54 14.25 -1.41 -73.60
CA ASP A 54 14.33 -1.44 -72.14
C ASP A 54 13.94 -2.83 -71.61
N ASN A 55 14.92 -3.73 -71.55
CA ASN A 55 14.75 -5.08 -71.01
C ASN A 55 15.48 -5.20 -69.66
N PHE A 56 15.02 -4.43 -68.65
CA PHE A 56 15.69 -4.33 -67.36
C PHE A 56 15.32 -5.44 -66.38
N GLY A 57 14.13 -6.03 -66.51
CA GLY A 57 13.60 -7.02 -65.56
C GLY A 57 12.73 -6.41 -64.47
N PHE A 58 12.28 -7.24 -63.53
CA PHE A 58 11.29 -6.86 -62.49
C PHE A 58 11.80 -6.97 -61.05
N ASP A 59 13.03 -7.46 -60.85
CA ASP A 59 13.68 -7.61 -59.55
C ASP A 59 15.07 -6.94 -59.55
N LEU A 60 15.63 -6.74 -58.35
CA LEU A 60 16.91 -6.07 -58.19
C LEU A 60 18.05 -6.81 -58.92
N GLN A 61 18.05 -8.13 -58.90
CA GLN A 61 19.09 -8.96 -59.51
C GLN A 61 19.11 -8.83 -61.03
N ALA A 62 17.94 -8.84 -61.67
CA ALA A 62 17.78 -8.67 -63.11
C ALA A 62 18.23 -7.28 -63.55
N VAL A 63 17.88 -6.25 -62.78
CA VAL A 63 18.22 -4.86 -63.09
C VAL A 63 19.72 -4.58 -62.88
N ASP A 64 20.34 -5.18 -61.86
CA ASP A 64 21.80 -5.17 -61.69
C ASP A 64 22.51 -5.88 -62.86
N ALA A 65 21.97 -7.01 -63.33
CA ALA A 65 22.51 -7.70 -64.51
C ALA A 65 22.35 -6.85 -65.79
N ALA A 66 21.22 -6.16 -65.95
CA ALA A 66 21.00 -5.22 -67.04
C ALA A 66 21.96 -4.02 -66.97
N THR A 67 22.28 -3.54 -65.76
CA THR A 67 23.27 -2.48 -65.50
C THR A 67 24.65 -2.89 -65.97
N LYS A 68 25.13 -4.06 -65.54
CA LYS A 68 26.42 -4.60 -66.01
C LYS A 68 26.47 -4.81 -67.52
N LYS A 69 25.36 -5.28 -68.11
CA LYS A 69 25.24 -5.43 -69.56
C LYS A 69 25.31 -4.08 -70.29
N HIS A 70 24.72 -3.02 -69.71
CA HIS A 70 24.79 -1.68 -70.27
C HIS A 70 26.21 -1.10 -70.20
N GLU A 71 26.91 -1.27 -69.09
CA GLU A 71 28.31 -0.85 -68.92
C GLU A 71 29.25 -1.54 -69.94
N ALA A 72 29.03 -2.82 -70.22
CA ALA A 72 29.75 -3.54 -71.26
C ALA A 72 29.48 -2.94 -72.66
N ILE A 73 28.22 -2.61 -72.96
CA ILE A 73 27.83 -1.96 -74.22
C ILE A 73 28.45 -0.55 -74.33
N GLU A 74 28.47 0.24 -73.25
CA GLU A 74 29.13 1.56 -73.23
C GLU A 74 30.62 1.43 -73.53
N THR A 75 31.28 0.42 -72.96
CA THR A 75 32.71 0.14 -73.20
C THR A 75 32.96 -0.23 -74.66
N ASP A 76 32.16 -1.13 -75.21
CA ASP A 76 32.26 -1.57 -76.61
C ASP A 76 32.02 -0.42 -77.59
N ILE A 77 31.04 0.45 -77.31
CA ILE A 77 30.74 1.62 -78.13
C ILE A 77 31.88 2.64 -78.04
N THR A 78 32.40 2.92 -76.85
CA THR A 78 33.54 3.84 -76.67
C THR A 78 34.76 3.36 -77.47
N ALA A 79 35.08 2.06 -77.43
CA ALA A 79 36.15 1.49 -78.24
C ALA A 79 35.88 1.58 -79.76
N TYR A 80 34.61 1.65 -80.18
CA TYR A 80 34.23 1.79 -81.59
C TYR A 80 34.42 3.23 -82.13
N GLU A 81 34.59 4.22 -81.27
CA GLU A 81 34.74 5.63 -81.65
C GLU A 81 35.86 5.86 -82.68
N GLU A 82 37.01 5.20 -82.51
CA GLU A 82 38.14 5.29 -83.44
C GLU A 82 37.75 4.90 -84.88
N ARG A 83 36.83 3.94 -85.04
CA ARG A 83 36.37 3.46 -86.34
C ARG A 83 35.44 4.46 -87.03
N VAL A 84 34.74 5.29 -86.27
CA VAL A 84 33.95 6.42 -86.76
C VAL A 84 34.89 7.57 -87.14
N GLN A 85 35.85 7.89 -86.28
CA GLN A 85 36.89 8.89 -86.57
C GLN A 85 37.69 8.56 -87.84
N ALA A 86 37.95 7.29 -88.11
CA ALA A 86 38.60 6.83 -89.34
C ALA A 86 37.76 7.04 -90.61
N VAL A 87 36.43 7.19 -90.52
CA VAL A 87 35.59 7.62 -91.66
C VAL A 87 35.71 9.13 -91.84
N LEU A 88 35.72 9.88 -90.74
CA LEU A 88 35.88 11.33 -90.75
C LEU A 88 37.24 11.75 -91.30
N SER A 89 38.31 11.02 -90.98
CA SER A 89 39.66 11.32 -91.49
C SER A 89 39.73 11.16 -93.01
N VAL A 90 39.18 10.08 -93.56
CA VAL A 90 39.13 9.84 -95.01
C VAL A 90 38.28 10.90 -95.72
N ALA A 91 37.17 11.34 -95.10
CA ALA A 91 36.38 12.44 -95.64
C ALA A 91 37.17 13.76 -95.68
N ARG A 92 37.94 14.07 -94.63
CA ARG A 92 38.82 15.25 -94.59
C ARG A 92 39.94 15.18 -95.63
N GLU A 93 40.52 14.00 -95.87
CA GLU A 93 41.51 13.79 -96.93
C GLU A 93 40.93 14.08 -98.32
N LEU A 94 39.71 13.60 -98.60
CA LEU A 94 39.01 13.89 -99.87
C LEU A 94 38.66 15.38 -100.02
N GLU A 95 38.37 16.07 -98.92
CA GLU A 95 38.10 17.50 -98.87
C GLU A 95 39.38 18.32 -99.15
N ALA A 96 40.48 17.99 -98.49
CA ALA A 96 41.77 18.65 -98.67
C ALA A 96 42.30 18.53 -100.11
N GLU A 97 42.07 17.39 -100.75
CA GLU A 97 42.47 17.12 -102.14
C GLU A 97 41.45 17.63 -103.18
N SER A 98 40.40 18.34 -102.78
CA SER A 98 39.39 18.93 -103.66
C SER A 98 38.75 17.92 -104.62
N TYR A 99 38.29 16.78 -104.10
CA TYR A 99 37.56 15.78 -104.88
C TYR A 99 36.28 16.35 -105.51
N HIS A 100 35.99 15.95 -106.75
CA HIS A 100 34.93 16.57 -107.57
C HIS A 100 33.51 16.42 -106.97
N ASP A 101 33.21 15.32 -106.27
CA ASP A 101 31.92 15.06 -105.60
C ASP A 101 32.01 15.19 -104.07
N ILE A 102 32.71 16.22 -103.59
CA ILE A 102 32.90 16.46 -102.16
C ILE A 102 31.57 16.71 -101.42
N LYS A 103 30.55 17.27 -102.08
CA LYS A 103 29.23 17.51 -101.47
C LYS A 103 28.56 16.22 -101.01
N ARG A 104 28.63 15.15 -101.81
CA ARG A 104 28.09 13.83 -101.44
C ARG A 104 28.87 13.22 -100.28
N VAL A 105 30.21 13.31 -100.31
CA VAL A 105 31.09 12.82 -99.23
C VAL A 105 30.80 13.56 -97.91
N ALA A 106 30.64 14.88 -97.96
CA ALA A 106 30.28 15.70 -96.81
C ALA A 106 28.91 15.31 -96.23
N ALA A 107 27.88 15.20 -97.07
CA ALA A 107 26.54 14.79 -96.63
C ALA A 107 26.54 13.39 -95.97
N ARG A 108 27.30 12.43 -96.53
CA ARG A 108 27.40 11.09 -95.95
C ARG A 108 28.23 11.07 -94.66
N LYS A 109 29.29 11.89 -94.58
CA LYS A 109 30.05 12.12 -93.34
C LYS A 109 29.12 12.63 -92.23
N GLU A 110 28.34 13.66 -92.53
CA GLU A 110 27.34 14.23 -91.60
C GLU A 110 26.30 13.20 -91.18
N ASN A 111 25.84 12.34 -92.10
CA ASN A 111 24.93 11.25 -91.75
C ASN A 111 25.55 10.27 -90.72
N VAL A 112 26.80 9.87 -90.92
CA VAL A 112 27.53 8.99 -89.97
C VAL A 112 27.69 9.68 -88.61
N VAL A 113 28.05 10.98 -88.58
CA VAL A 113 28.15 11.76 -87.35
C VAL A 113 26.81 11.83 -86.63
N ARG A 114 25.72 12.14 -87.34
CA ARG A 114 24.37 12.19 -86.78
C ARG A 114 23.94 10.84 -86.18
N LEU A 115 24.23 9.73 -86.86
CA LEU A 115 23.94 8.40 -86.33
C LEU A 115 24.79 8.09 -85.08
N TRP A 116 26.04 8.52 -85.05
CA TRP A 116 26.90 8.37 -83.87
C TRP A 116 26.38 9.19 -82.68
N GLU A 117 26.09 10.46 -82.89
CA GLU A 117 25.54 11.36 -81.86
C GLU A 117 24.21 10.82 -81.31
N TYR A 118 23.31 10.38 -82.19
CA TYR A 118 22.05 9.78 -81.78
C TYR A 118 22.22 8.48 -80.97
N LEU A 119 23.21 7.65 -81.31
CA LEU A 119 23.54 6.46 -80.50
C LEU A 119 24.01 6.86 -79.10
N LEU A 120 24.85 7.89 -78.98
CA LEU A 120 25.33 8.39 -77.69
C LEU A 120 24.17 8.99 -76.86
N GLU A 121 23.23 9.68 -77.49
CA GLU A 121 22.01 10.16 -76.83
C GLU A 121 21.15 9.00 -76.32
N LEU A 122 20.93 7.97 -77.13
CA LEU A 122 20.19 6.76 -76.73
C LEU A 122 20.88 6.03 -75.58
N LEU A 123 22.21 5.94 -75.58
CA LEU A 123 22.97 5.36 -74.48
C LEU A 123 22.74 6.11 -73.17
N LYS A 124 22.92 7.43 -73.19
CA LYS A 124 22.68 8.29 -72.01
C LYS A 124 21.24 8.19 -71.51
N ALA A 125 20.27 8.21 -72.42
CA ALA A 125 18.86 8.06 -72.07
C ALA A 125 18.57 6.69 -71.44
N ARG A 126 19.09 5.60 -72.03
CA ARG A 126 18.92 4.25 -71.48
C ARG A 126 19.57 4.12 -70.10
N ARG A 127 20.76 4.69 -69.90
CA ARG A 127 21.45 4.73 -68.61
C ARG A 127 20.59 5.37 -67.54
N LEU A 128 20.04 6.55 -67.82
CA LEU A 128 19.18 7.28 -66.88
C LEU A 128 17.92 6.45 -66.52
N ARG A 129 17.28 5.81 -67.50
CA ARG A 129 16.12 4.94 -67.26
C ARG A 129 16.48 3.73 -66.39
N LEU A 130 17.64 3.13 -66.63
CA LEU A 130 18.15 1.98 -65.88
C LEU A 130 18.52 2.36 -64.44
N GLU A 131 19.21 3.48 -64.24
CA GLU A 131 19.54 4.03 -62.90
C GLU A 131 18.26 4.33 -62.11
N THR A 132 17.23 4.87 -62.77
CA THR A 132 15.92 5.11 -62.15
C THR A 132 15.24 3.80 -61.72
N ASN A 133 15.25 2.78 -62.60
CA ASN A 133 14.66 1.47 -62.29
C ASN A 133 15.44 0.75 -61.16
N LEU A 134 16.78 0.82 -61.19
CA LEU A 134 17.65 0.29 -60.15
C LEU A 134 17.39 0.96 -58.79
N GLY A 135 17.22 2.28 -58.79
CA GLY A 135 16.83 3.05 -57.60
C GLY A 135 15.51 2.56 -57.01
N LEU A 136 14.49 2.36 -57.84
CA LEU A 136 13.19 1.83 -57.40
C LEU A 136 13.30 0.41 -56.84
N GLN A 137 14.03 -0.49 -57.50
CA GLN A 137 14.19 -1.87 -57.00
C GLN A 137 14.93 -1.92 -55.66
N ARG A 138 15.92 -1.04 -55.44
CA ARG A 138 16.57 -0.92 -54.12
C ARG A 138 15.60 -0.48 -53.03
N VAL A 139 14.72 0.48 -53.33
CA VAL A 139 13.66 0.90 -52.41
C VAL A 139 12.70 -0.26 -52.10
N PHE A 140 12.27 -1.02 -53.11
CA PHE A 140 11.43 -2.20 -52.89
C PHE A 140 12.12 -3.28 -52.07
N GLN A 141 13.41 -3.53 -52.27
CA GLN A 141 14.17 -4.46 -51.44
C GLN A 141 14.26 -3.98 -49.98
N GLU A 142 14.46 -2.68 -49.75
CA GLU A 142 14.44 -2.11 -48.41
C GLU A 142 13.06 -2.27 -47.75
N MET A 143 11.96 -2.03 -48.47
CA MET A 143 10.61 -2.27 -47.96
C MET A 143 10.42 -3.72 -47.51
N LEU A 144 10.87 -4.70 -48.30
CA LEU A 144 10.79 -6.12 -47.95
C LEU A 144 11.55 -6.42 -46.66
N HIS A 145 12.78 -5.92 -46.51
CA HIS A 145 13.54 -6.12 -45.26
C HIS A 145 12.84 -5.52 -44.04
N ILE A 146 12.16 -4.39 -44.20
CA ILE A 146 11.38 -3.78 -43.12
C ILE A 146 10.15 -4.65 -42.81
N MET A 147 9.46 -5.17 -43.82
CA MET A 147 8.33 -6.07 -43.64
C MET A 147 8.72 -7.36 -42.91
N ASP A 148 9.82 -8.01 -43.32
CA ASP A 148 10.32 -9.22 -42.66
C ASP A 148 10.61 -8.96 -41.18
N TRP A 149 11.26 -7.83 -40.87
CA TRP A 149 11.49 -7.40 -39.49
C TRP A 149 10.19 -7.13 -38.72
N MET A 150 9.19 -6.50 -39.36
CA MET A 150 7.88 -6.29 -38.71
C MET A 150 7.20 -7.62 -38.39
N ASP A 151 7.27 -8.62 -39.27
CA ASP A 151 6.72 -9.95 -39.02
C ASP A 151 7.43 -10.67 -37.87
N GLU A 152 8.76 -10.55 -37.77
CA GLU A 152 9.52 -11.02 -36.61
C GLU A 152 9.06 -10.35 -35.30
N MET A 153 8.86 -9.03 -35.32
CA MET A 153 8.36 -8.29 -34.15
C MET A 153 6.92 -8.69 -33.79
N LYS A 154 6.03 -8.91 -34.77
CA LYS A 154 4.65 -9.37 -34.54
C LYS A 154 4.63 -10.67 -33.73
N MET A 155 5.55 -11.60 -33.99
CA MET A 155 5.64 -12.85 -33.24
C MET A 155 5.90 -12.63 -31.74
N LEU A 156 6.73 -11.64 -31.39
CA LEU A 156 6.97 -11.27 -29.99
C LEU A 156 5.73 -10.62 -29.37
N LEU A 157 5.04 -9.76 -30.12
CA LEU A 157 3.86 -9.03 -29.65
C LEU A 157 2.67 -9.96 -29.37
N LEU A 158 2.49 -11.00 -30.19
CA LEU A 158 1.39 -11.96 -30.09
C LEU A 158 1.54 -13.02 -28.98
N SER A 159 2.67 -13.02 -28.25
CA SER A 159 2.87 -13.94 -27.13
C SER A 159 1.73 -13.83 -26.09
N GLN A 160 1.23 -14.95 -25.58
CA GLN A 160 0.20 -14.96 -24.52
C GLN A 160 0.82 -15.02 -23.11
N ASP A 161 2.14 -14.89 -22.99
CA ASP A 161 2.81 -14.79 -21.70
C ASP A 161 2.70 -13.36 -21.13
N TYR A 162 1.92 -13.25 -20.05
CA TYR A 162 1.72 -12.02 -19.29
C TYR A 162 2.28 -12.11 -17.86
N GLY A 163 3.12 -13.11 -17.58
CA GLY A 163 3.76 -13.34 -16.29
C GLY A 163 2.88 -14.01 -15.23
N LYS A 164 3.53 -14.70 -14.29
CA LYS A 164 2.88 -15.54 -13.26
C LYS A 164 2.99 -14.97 -11.83
N HIS A 165 3.66 -13.84 -11.66
CA HIS A 165 3.87 -13.13 -10.40
C HIS A 165 4.42 -11.73 -10.69
N LEU A 166 4.38 -10.81 -9.71
CA LEU A 166 4.72 -9.39 -9.88
C LEU A 166 6.07 -9.16 -10.58
N LEU A 167 7.16 -9.73 -10.04
CA LEU A 167 8.50 -9.65 -10.61
C LEU A 167 8.58 -10.15 -12.08
N GLY A 168 7.80 -11.17 -12.42
CA GLY A 168 7.79 -11.74 -13.76
C GLY A 168 7.09 -10.82 -14.76
N VAL A 169 6.00 -10.16 -14.33
CA VAL A 169 5.33 -9.15 -15.17
C VAL A 169 6.20 -7.90 -15.35
N GLU A 170 6.90 -7.47 -14.31
CA GLU A 170 7.81 -6.32 -14.39
C GLU A 170 8.97 -6.57 -15.35
N ASP A 171 9.58 -7.77 -15.32
CA ASP A 171 10.60 -8.18 -16.30
C ASP A 171 10.04 -8.20 -17.74
N LEU A 172 8.83 -8.73 -17.94
CA LEU A 172 8.16 -8.71 -19.24
C LEU A 172 7.86 -7.29 -19.73
N LEU A 173 7.44 -6.38 -18.85
CA LEU A 173 7.22 -4.96 -19.18
C LEU A 173 8.52 -4.26 -19.57
N GLN A 174 9.62 -4.55 -18.89
CA GLN A 174 10.94 -4.01 -19.25
C GLN A 174 11.38 -4.51 -20.64
N LYS A 175 11.24 -5.81 -20.91
CA LYS A 175 11.51 -6.39 -22.23
C LYS A 175 10.62 -5.79 -23.31
N HIS A 176 9.33 -5.60 -23.02
CA HIS A 176 8.37 -4.98 -23.94
C HIS A 176 8.72 -3.51 -24.24
N ALA A 177 9.20 -2.76 -23.25
CA ALA A 177 9.66 -1.39 -23.47
C ALA A 177 10.85 -1.31 -24.46
N LEU A 178 11.73 -2.32 -24.48
CA LEU A 178 12.80 -2.42 -25.48
C LEU A 178 12.24 -2.67 -26.89
N VAL A 179 11.30 -3.61 -27.02
CA VAL A 179 10.62 -3.90 -28.30
C VAL A 179 9.96 -2.64 -28.87
N GLU A 180 9.33 -1.84 -28.02
CA GLU A 180 8.72 -0.60 -28.48
C GLU A 180 9.70 0.51 -28.82
N ALA A 181 10.84 0.58 -28.12
CA ALA A 181 11.91 1.47 -28.52
C ALA A 181 12.42 1.11 -29.92
N ASP A 182 12.58 -0.18 -30.21
CA ASP A 182 12.95 -0.68 -31.54
C ASP A 182 11.88 -0.32 -32.60
N ILE A 183 10.59 -0.50 -32.28
CA ILE A 183 9.47 -0.07 -33.15
C ILE A 183 9.46 1.43 -33.41
N SER A 184 9.78 2.25 -32.39
CA SER A 184 9.85 3.69 -32.53
C SER A 184 11.04 4.13 -33.39
N ILE A 185 12.19 3.46 -33.29
CA ILE A 185 13.37 3.73 -34.13
C ILE A 185 13.05 3.43 -35.60
N GLN A 186 12.27 2.39 -35.85
CA GLN A 186 11.90 1.99 -37.22
C GLN A 186 10.93 2.98 -37.90
N ALA A 187 10.26 3.85 -37.14
CA ALA A 187 9.32 4.85 -37.67
C ALA A 187 9.96 5.74 -38.75
N ASP A 188 11.17 6.23 -38.49
CA ASP A 188 11.87 7.13 -39.41
C ASP A 188 12.33 6.41 -40.68
N ARG A 189 12.68 5.12 -40.56
CA ARG A 189 13.03 4.28 -41.71
C ARG A 189 11.83 4.01 -42.61
N VAL A 190 10.66 3.71 -42.02
CA VAL A 190 9.39 3.56 -42.77
C VAL A 190 9.04 4.85 -43.51
N LYS A 191 9.09 6.00 -42.82
CA LYS A 191 8.82 7.30 -43.47
C LYS A 191 9.80 7.63 -44.59
N ALA A 192 11.09 7.34 -44.38
CA ALA A 192 12.13 7.59 -45.37
C ALA A 192 11.95 6.71 -46.62
N VAL A 193 11.69 5.42 -46.46
CA VAL A 193 11.49 4.51 -47.61
C VAL A 193 10.18 4.82 -48.35
N SER A 194 9.09 5.18 -47.65
CA SER A 194 7.84 5.64 -48.26
C SER A 194 8.03 6.94 -49.06
N SER A 195 8.75 7.91 -48.49
CA SER A 195 9.07 9.18 -49.17
C SER A 195 9.96 8.97 -50.38
N ASN A 196 10.90 8.02 -50.31
CA ASN A 196 11.77 7.68 -51.44
C ASN A 196 10.99 6.97 -52.54
N ALA A 197 10.06 6.07 -52.20
CA ALA A 197 9.23 5.36 -53.16
C ALA A 197 8.28 6.30 -53.92
N THR A 198 7.59 7.20 -53.21
CA THR A 198 6.63 8.15 -53.80
C THR A 198 7.28 9.15 -54.77
N ARG A 199 8.59 9.42 -54.66
CA ARG A 199 9.32 10.19 -55.68
C ARG A 199 9.28 9.54 -57.07
N PHE A 200 9.14 8.22 -57.14
CA PHE A 200 9.02 7.49 -58.41
C PHE A 200 7.57 7.44 -58.94
N SER A 201 6.55 7.78 -58.14
CA SER A 201 5.16 7.89 -58.61
C SER A 201 4.84 9.29 -59.16
N VAL A 202 5.46 10.33 -58.60
CA VAL A 202 5.28 11.73 -59.03
C VAL A 202 6.19 12.06 -60.21
N SER A 203 5.73 11.82 -61.45
CA SER A 203 6.40 12.35 -62.64
C SER A 203 5.40 12.77 -63.71
N ASP A 204 5.39 14.08 -63.99
CA ASP A 204 4.44 14.74 -64.89
C ASP A 204 4.91 14.79 -66.37
N ALA A 205 6.13 14.31 -66.67
CA ALA A 205 6.64 14.26 -68.06
C ALA A 205 7.81 13.27 -68.33
N GLY A 206 8.20 12.40 -67.38
CA GLY A 206 9.40 11.56 -67.47
C GLY A 206 9.18 10.06 -67.75
N TYR A 207 10.27 9.29 -67.75
CA TYR A 207 10.25 7.82 -67.75
C TYR A 207 9.63 7.29 -66.46
N LYS A 208 8.73 6.32 -66.60
CA LYS A 208 8.06 5.63 -65.47
C LYS A 208 8.60 4.20 -65.36
N PRO A 209 9.32 3.85 -64.28
CA PRO A 209 9.90 2.51 -64.13
C PRO A 209 8.84 1.40 -63.99
N CYS A 210 7.68 1.73 -63.42
CA CYS A 210 6.50 0.86 -63.31
C CYS A 210 5.22 1.71 -63.27
N ASP A 211 4.07 1.06 -63.17
CA ASP A 211 2.80 1.72 -62.88
C ASP A 211 2.88 2.43 -61.50
N PRO A 212 2.61 3.75 -61.41
CA PRO A 212 2.55 4.47 -60.15
C PRO A 212 1.67 3.81 -59.10
N GLN A 213 0.59 3.14 -59.50
CA GLN A 213 -0.32 2.45 -58.58
C GLN A 213 0.40 1.35 -57.79
N VAL A 214 1.35 0.63 -58.40
CA VAL A 214 2.13 -0.43 -57.72
C VAL A 214 2.98 0.14 -56.59
N ILE A 215 3.51 1.36 -56.78
CA ILE A 215 4.28 2.07 -55.75
C ILE A 215 3.35 2.50 -54.62
N GLU A 216 2.21 3.11 -54.97
CA GLU A 216 1.21 3.56 -54.00
C GLU A 216 0.66 2.40 -53.16
N ASP A 217 0.34 1.27 -53.78
CA ASP A 217 -0.15 0.07 -53.10
C ASP A 217 0.90 -0.49 -52.12
N ARG A 218 2.17 -0.54 -52.53
CA ARG A 218 3.28 -1.02 -51.67
C ARG A 218 3.56 -0.10 -50.49
N VAL A 219 3.58 1.22 -50.73
CA VAL A 219 3.73 2.23 -49.67
C VAL A 219 2.57 2.13 -48.69
N SER A 220 1.33 2.07 -49.19
CA SER A 220 0.12 1.94 -48.37
C SER A 220 0.15 0.65 -47.53
N HIS A 221 0.58 -0.47 -48.12
CA HIS A 221 0.70 -1.73 -47.39
C HIS A 221 1.77 -1.68 -46.29
N LEU A 222 2.94 -1.11 -46.58
CA LEU A 222 4.00 -0.92 -45.58
C LEU A 222 3.52 -0.07 -44.40
N GLU A 223 2.87 1.05 -44.68
CA GLU A 223 2.33 1.95 -43.66
C GLU A 223 1.23 1.28 -42.83
N PHE A 224 0.35 0.51 -43.47
CA PHE A 224 -0.66 -0.28 -42.78
C PHE A 224 -0.04 -1.32 -41.84
N CYS A 225 0.95 -2.09 -42.31
CA CYS A 225 1.64 -3.09 -41.50
C CYS A 225 2.35 -2.46 -40.30
N TYR A 226 2.94 -1.27 -40.46
CA TYR A 226 3.55 -0.54 -39.36
C TYR A 226 2.52 -0.05 -38.34
N GLN A 227 1.37 0.47 -38.80
CA GLN A 227 0.27 0.87 -37.91
C GLN A 227 -0.27 -0.33 -37.12
N GLU A 228 -0.50 -1.47 -37.78
CA GLU A 228 -0.91 -2.71 -37.12
C GLU A 228 0.10 -3.14 -36.05
N LEU A 229 1.40 -3.09 -36.35
CA LEU A 229 2.45 -3.41 -35.39
C LEU A 229 2.40 -2.50 -34.15
N THR A 230 2.23 -1.19 -34.35
CA THR A 230 2.11 -0.23 -33.23
C THR A 230 0.85 -0.48 -32.38
N GLN A 231 -0.25 -0.86 -33.01
CA GLN A 231 -1.48 -1.22 -32.30
C GLN A 231 -1.28 -2.50 -31.46
N LEU A 232 -0.69 -3.54 -32.05
CA LEU A 232 -0.38 -4.78 -31.32
C LEU A 232 0.56 -4.53 -30.13
N ALA A 233 1.52 -3.62 -30.27
CA ALA A 233 2.41 -3.25 -29.18
C ALA A 233 1.67 -2.55 -28.03
N ALA A 234 0.77 -1.62 -28.36
CA ALA A 234 -0.08 -0.94 -27.39
C ALA A 234 -1.05 -1.91 -26.67
N GLU A 235 -1.69 -2.81 -27.41
CA GLU A 235 -2.58 -3.85 -26.87
C GLU A 235 -1.82 -4.79 -25.92
N ARG A 236 -0.61 -5.22 -26.30
CA ARG A 236 0.24 -6.04 -25.45
C ARG A 236 0.64 -5.30 -24.17
N ARG A 237 1.03 -4.03 -24.25
CA ARG A 237 1.30 -3.21 -23.05
C ARG A 237 0.09 -3.20 -22.13
N ALA A 238 -1.09 -2.89 -22.65
CA ALA A 238 -2.31 -2.78 -21.84
C ALA A 238 -2.57 -4.08 -21.05
N ARG A 239 -2.45 -5.24 -21.71
CA ARG A 239 -2.58 -6.55 -21.06
C ARG A 239 -1.51 -6.83 -20.00
N LEU A 240 -0.25 -6.46 -20.27
CA LEU A 240 0.83 -6.58 -19.29
C LEU A 240 0.60 -5.66 -18.07
N GLU A 241 0.09 -4.46 -18.29
CA GLU A 241 -0.25 -3.53 -17.20
C GLU A 241 -1.43 -4.01 -16.35
N GLU A 242 -2.47 -4.59 -16.97
CA GLU A 242 -3.56 -5.26 -16.24
C GLU A 242 -3.03 -6.44 -15.41
N SER A 243 -2.18 -7.29 -15.99
CA SER A 243 -1.52 -8.38 -15.26
C SER A 243 -0.68 -7.84 -14.10
N ARG A 244 0.07 -6.74 -14.29
CA ARG A 244 0.85 -6.10 -13.22
C ARG A 244 -0.05 -5.60 -12.10
N ARG A 245 -1.17 -4.96 -12.44
CA ARG A 245 -2.16 -4.49 -11.47
C ARG A 245 -2.70 -5.64 -10.64
N LEU A 246 -3.05 -6.78 -11.26
CA LEU A 246 -3.49 -8.00 -10.57
C LEU A 246 -2.45 -8.50 -9.57
N TRP A 247 -1.20 -8.66 -10.00
CA TRP A 247 -0.16 -9.24 -9.14
C TRP A 247 0.27 -8.29 -8.03
N LYS A 248 0.24 -6.98 -8.28
CA LYS A 248 0.44 -5.98 -7.24
C LYS A 248 -0.68 -6.06 -6.20
N PHE A 249 -1.94 -6.10 -6.64
CA PHE A 249 -3.08 -6.27 -5.75
C PHE A 249 -2.97 -7.53 -4.87
N PHE A 250 -2.60 -8.69 -5.46
CA PHE A 250 -2.40 -9.92 -4.68
C PHE A 250 -1.21 -9.86 -3.74
N TRP A 251 -0.16 -9.11 -4.09
CA TRP A 251 0.97 -8.87 -3.20
C TRP A 251 0.52 -8.06 -1.97
N ASP A 252 -0.13 -6.92 -2.19
CA ASP A 252 -0.61 -6.04 -1.12
C ASP A 252 -1.62 -6.76 -0.21
N MET A 253 -2.50 -7.57 -0.80
CA MET A 253 -3.44 -8.43 -0.05
C MET A 253 -2.73 -9.49 0.80
N ALA A 254 -1.64 -10.09 0.31
CA ALA A 254 -0.92 -11.11 1.06
C ALA A 254 -0.24 -10.55 2.32
N GLU A 255 0.16 -9.27 2.31
CA GLU A 255 0.67 -8.60 3.51
C GLU A 255 -0.43 -8.48 4.59
N GLU A 256 -1.64 -8.09 4.21
CA GLU A 256 -2.78 -7.99 5.14
C GLU A 256 -3.22 -9.37 5.65
N GLU A 257 -3.27 -10.39 4.79
CA GLU A 257 -3.54 -11.77 5.22
C GLU A 257 -2.47 -12.29 6.19
N GLY A 258 -1.20 -11.99 5.93
CA GLY A 258 -0.09 -12.36 6.81
C GLY A 258 -0.25 -11.76 8.20
N TRP A 259 -0.60 -10.47 8.27
CA TRP A 259 -0.86 -9.78 9.53
C TRP A 259 -2.07 -10.36 10.26
N ILE A 260 -3.17 -10.63 9.56
CA ILE A 260 -4.38 -11.23 10.16
C ILE A 260 -4.06 -12.60 10.76
N ARG A 261 -3.35 -13.47 10.02
CA ARG A 261 -2.97 -14.81 10.52
C ARG A 261 -2.06 -14.73 11.75
N GLU A 262 -1.11 -13.79 11.77
CA GLU A 262 -0.25 -13.56 12.93
C GLU A 262 -1.08 -13.18 14.17
N LYS A 263 -2.00 -12.21 14.03
CA LYS A 263 -2.86 -11.77 15.13
C LYS A 263 -3.85 -12.84 15.56
N GLU A 264 -4.39 -13.61 14.63
CA GLU A 264 -5.26 -14.74 14.91
C GLU A 264 -4.54 -15.79 15.77
N GLN A 265 -3.28 -16.11 15.45
CA GLN A 265 -2.46 -17.02 16.24
C GLN A 265 -2.21 -16.49 17.66
N ILE A 266 -1.95 -15.19 17.81
CA ILE A 266 -1.77 -14.55 19.13
C ILE A 266 -3.07 -14.58 19.93
N LEU A 267 -4.22 -14.28 19.31
CA LEU A 267 -5.51 -14.28 19.98
C LEU A 267 -5.96 -15.68 20.37
N SER A 268 -5.59 -16.69 19.58
CA SER A 268 -5.86 -18.10 19.84
C SER A 268 -5.02 -18.68 20.99
N SER A 269 -3.93 -18.02 21.40
CA SER A 269 -3.16 -18.44 22.56
C SER A 269 -3.94 -18.17 23.85
N LEU A 270 -4.15 -19.22 24.64
CA LEU A 270 -4.88 -19.18 25.90
C LEU A 270 -3.95 -18.67 27.02
N GLU A 271 -3.78 -17.36 27.13
CA GLU A 271 -3.24 -16.74 28.35
C GLU A 271 -4.39 -16.36 29.28
N ASN A 272 -4.58 -17.14 30.34
CA ASN A 272 -5.50 -16.80 31.41
C ASN A 272 -4.77 -15.99 32.49
N ALA A 273 -5.42 -14.93 32.98
CA ALA A 273 -4.91 -14.20 34.14
C ALA A 273 -4.98 -15.08 35.40
N LYS A 274 -4.00 -14.91 36.30
CA LYS A 274 -3.96 -15.62 37.59
C LYS A 274 -4.41 -14.76 38.77
N ASP A 275 -4.45 -13.45 38.57
CA ASP A 275 -4.70 -12.44 39.59
C ASP A 275 -5.25 -11.15 38.96
N LEU A 276 -5.68 -10.21 39.82
CA LEU A 276 -6.22 -8.91 39.42
C LEU A 276 -5.22 -8.12 38.57
N THR A 277 -3.95 -8.06 39.00
CA THR A 277 -2.88 -7.35 38.29
C THR A 277 -2.62 -7.94 36.90
N GLY A 278 -2.56 -9.27 36.78
CA GLY A 278 -2.42 -9.97 35.52
C GLY A 278 -3.59 -9.73 34.58
N SER A 279 -4.81 -9.68 35.11
CA SER A 279 -6.03 -9.38 34.34
C SER A 279 -5.99 -7.97 33.77
N LEU A 280 -5.64 -6.97 34.58
CA LEU A 280 -5.48 -5.58 34.15
C LEU A 280 -4.39 -5.44 33.08
N ARG A 281 -3.26 -6.14 33.25
CA ARG A 281 -2.17 -6.15 32.27
C ARG A 281 -2.63 -6.74 30.93
N LEU A 282 -3.28 -7.91 30.94
CA LEU A 282 -3.78 -8.56 29.73
C LEU A 282 -4.88 -7.72 29.05
N LEU A 283 -5.74 -7.05 29.80
CA LEU A 283 -6.76 -6.16 29.24
C LEU A 283 -6.13 -4.91 28.61
N SER A 284 -5.06 -4.37 29.20
CA SER A 284 -4.27 -3.29 28.60
C SER A 284 -3.63 -3.73 27.27
N GLN A 285 -3.07 -4.94 27.22
CA GLN A 285 -2.55 -5.53 25.98
C GLN A 285 -3.65 -5.76 24.94
N GLN A 286 -4.85 -6.20 25.35
CA GLN A 286 -5.99 -6.34 24.46
C GLN A 286 -6.42 -5.00 23.86
N ARG A 287 -6.46 -3.92 24.65
CA ARG A 287 -6.76 -2.56 24.13
C ARG A 287 -5.72 -2.09 23.12
N ALA A 288 -4.44 -2.37 23.36
CA ALA A 288 -3.39 -2.06 22.40
C ALA A 288 -3.60 -2.81 21.06
N LEU A 289 -3.97 -4.09 21.13
CA LEU A 289 -4.30 -4.88 19.94
C LEU A 289 -5.55 -4.36 19.21
N GLU A 290 -6.60 -3.94 19.93
CA GLU A 290 -7.78 -3.29 19.34
C GLU A 290 -7.42 -1.99 18.61
N HIS A 291 -6.51 -1.19 19.17
CA HIS A 291 -6.00 0.01 18.50
C HIS A 291 -5.21 -0.31 17.22
N GLU A 292 -4.35 -1.33 17.25
CA GLU A 292 -3.65 -1.81 16.05
C GLU A 292 -4.63 -2.27 14.97
N MET A 293 -5.65 -3.07 15.34
CA MET A 293 -6.72 -3.50 14.43
C MET A 293 -7.46 -2.30 13.84
N SER A 294 -7.82 -1.30 14.66
CA SER A 294 -8.48 -0.09 14.16
C SER A 294 -7.62 0.68 13.16
N GLY A 295 -6.31 0.73 13.36
CA GLY A 295 -5.37 1.34 12.41
C GLY A 295 -5.30 0.58 11.09
N ARG A 296 -5.27 -0.76 11.14
CA ARG A 296 -5.22 -1.64 9.95
C ARG A 296 -6.53 -1.69 9.16
N ASN A 297 -7.67 -1.50 9.81
CA ASN A 297 -8.99 -1.54 9.17
C ASN A 297 -9.10 -0.55 7.99
N GLY A 298 -8.48 0.63 8.10
CA GLY A 298 -8.46 1.61 7.00
C GLY A 298 -7.72 1.08 5.77
N LEU A 299 -6.56 0.46 5.96
CA LEU A 299 -5.77 -0.13 4.88
C LEU A 299 -6.51 -1.32 4.24
N LEU A 300 -7.07 -2.20 5.06
CA LEU A 300 -7.87 -3.34 4.60
C LEU A 300 -9.05 -2.91 3.71
N LYS A 301 -9.79 -1.87 4.14
CA LYS A 301 -10.91 -1.32 3.36
C LYS A 301 -10.45 -0.77 2.02
N ASN A 302 -9.29 -0.12 1.97
CA ASN A 302 -8.73 0.37 0.71
C ASN A 302 -8.36 -0.79 -0.22
N THR A 303 -7.72 -1.84 0.29
CA THR A 303 -7.40 -3.04 -0.50
C THR A 303 -8.67 -3.71 -1.02
N ILE A 304 -9.70 -3.86 -0.18
CA ILE A 304 -11.00 -4.41 -0.60
C ILE A 304 -11.65 -3.54 -1.70
N ALA A 305 -11.63 -2.22 -1.53
CA ALA A 305 -12.18 -1.29 -2.51
C ALA A 305 -11.44 -1.39 -3.85
N GLU A 306 -10.10 -1.46 -3.84
CA GLU A 306 -9.32 -1.66 -5.06
C GLU A 306 -9.71 -2.95 -5.78
N GLY A 307 -9.88 -4.05 -5.05
CA GLY A 307 -10.34 -5.32 -5.62
C GLY A 307 -11.74 -5.22 -6.24
N GLN A 308 -12.67 -4.56 -5.56
CA GLN A 308 -14.03 -4.33 -6.05
C GLN A 308 -14.04 -3.44 -7.30
N ASP A 309 -13.22 -2.39 -7.33
CA ASP A 309 -13.07 -1.51 -8.50
C ASP A 309 -12.51 -2.26 -9.71
N MET A 310 -11.54 -3.18 -9.49
CA MET A 310 -11.02 -4.04 -10.55
C MET A 310 -12.10 -4.98 -11.11
N VAL A 311 -12.95 -5.54 -10.25
CA VAL A 311 -14.09 -6.39 -10.67
C VAL A 311 -15.10 -5.58 -11.47
N GLN A 312 -15.47 -4.38 -11.00
CA GLN A 312 -16.41 -3.49 -11.69
C GLN A 312 -15.89 -3.02 -13.06
N ALA A 313 -14.57 -2.82 -13.18
CA ALA A 313 -13.91 -2.47 -14.43
C ALA A 313 -13.83 -3.66 -15.42
N GLY A 314 -14.33 -4.85 -15.07
CA GLY A 314 -14.34 -6.02 -15.97
C GLY A 314 -12.98 -6.67 -16.14
N HIS A 315 -12.10 -6.60 -15.13
CA HIS A 315 -10.77 -7.19 -15.18
C HIS A 315 -10.82 -8.70 -15.51
N PHE A 316 -9.89 -9.21 -16.33
CA PHE A 316 -9.91 -10.60 -16.82
C PHE A 316 -9.92 -11.67 -15.70
N ALA A 317 -9.37 -11.32 -14.53
CA ALA A 317 -9.32 -12.18 -13.34
C ALA A 317 -10.42 -11.86 -12.29
N ALA A 318 -11.51 -11.18 -12.67
CA ALA A 318 -12.55 -10.71 -11.75
C ALA A 318 -13.06 -11.78 -10.77
N THR A 319 -13.34 -13.01 -11.24
CA THR A 319 -13.80 -14.11 -10.38
C THR A 319 -12.81 -14.41 -9.26
N LYS A 320 -11.53 -14.55 -9.60
CA LYS A 320 -10.47 -14.86 -8.62
C LYS A 320 -10.22 -13.69 -7.66
N ILE A 321 -10.31 -12.45 -8.15
CA ILE A 321 -10.22 -11.25 -7.30
C ILE A 321 -11.37 -11.26 -6.28
N GLN A 322 -12.60 -11.51 -6.74
CA GLN A 322 -13.78 -11.53 -5.88
C GLN A 322 -13.69 -12.61 -4.80
N GLU A 323 -13.28 -13.83 -5.16
CA GLU A 323 -13.04 -14.93 -4.19
C GLU A 323 -12.05 -14.49 -3.10
N ARG A 324 -10.92 -13.91 -3.50
CA ARG A 324 -9.87 -13.47 -2.57
C ARG A 324 -10.29 -12.30 -1.69
N VAL A 325 -11.10 -11.37 -2.21
CA VAL A 325 -11.70 -10.29 -1.43
C VAL A 325 -12.66 -10.84 -0.37
N CYS A 326 -13.51 -11.81 -0.73
CA CYS A 326 -14.41 -12.47 0.22
C CYS A 326 -13.62 -13.23 1.30
N ASP A 327 -12.60 -14.01 0.92
CA ASP A 327 -11.75 -14.72 1.87
C ASP A 327 -11.10 -13.77 2.90
N LEU A 328 -10.61 -12.62 2.43
CA LEU A 328 -9.99 -11.60 3.28
C LEU A 328 -11.00 -10.96 4.25
N GLN A 329 -12.21 -10.67 3.76
CA GLN A 329 -13.32 -10.17 4.60
C GLN A 329 -13.71 -11.17 5.68
N ASP A 330 -13.80 -12.45 5.33
CA ASP A 330 -14.14 -13.53 6.27
C ASP A 330 -13.04 -13.73 7.33
N GLN A 331 -11.77 -13.69 6.93
CA GLN A 331 -10.62 -13.72 7.84
C GLN A 331 -10.64 -12.54 8.81
N TRP A 332 -10.93 -11.33 8.33
CA TRP A 332 -11.05 -10.15 9.19
C TRP A 332 -12.21 -10.26 10.18
N ALA A 333 -13.39 -10.68 9.73
CA ALA A 333 -14.55 -10.88 10.58
C ALA A 333 -14.32 -11.99 11.63
N ALA A 334 -13.55 -13.03 11.29
CA ALA A 334 -13.12 -14.04 12.26
C ALA A 334 -12.19 -13.45 13.33
N LEU A 335 -11.22 -12.62 12.94
CA LEU A 335 -10.30 -11.94 13.85
C LEU A 335 -11.06 -11.01 14.82
N GLU A 336 -12.02 -10.22 14.33
CA GLU A 336 -12.87 -9.36 15.17
C GLU A 336 -13.65 -10.16 16.21
N ARG A 337 -14.24 -11.30 15.81
CA ARG A 337 -14.95 -12.19 16.74
C ARG A 337 -14.02 -12.77 17.80
N LEU A 338 -12.81 -13.18 17.43
CA LEU A 338 -11.82 -13.70 18.38
C LEU A 338 -11.37 -12.62 19.37
N ALA A 339 -11.11 -11.41 18.89
CA ALA A 339 -10.72 -10.28 19.73
C ALA A 339 -11.84 -9.92 20.73
N ALA A 340 -13.09 -9.83 20.26
CA ALA A 340 -14.25 -9.57 21.12
C ALA A 340 -14.47 -10.67 22.16
N ALA A 341 -14.35 -11.94 21.77
CA ALA A 341 -14.49 -13.07 22.69
C ALA A 341 -13.39 -13.08 23.76
N ARG A 342 -12.13 -12.81 23.38
CA ARG A 342 -11.01 -12.71 24.34
C ARG A 342 -11.20 -11.54 25.30
N LYS A 343 -11.60 -10.38 24.81
CA LYS A 343 -11.90 -9.21 25.65
C LYS A 343 -12.98 -9.51 26.67
N ARG A 344 -14.10 -10.10 26.23
CA ARG A 344 -15.20 -10.47 27.13
C ARG A 344 -14.70 -11.39 28.25
N LYS A 345 -13.96 -12.45 27.91
CA LYS A 345 -13.38 -13.38 28.90
C LYS A 345 -12.42 -12.70 29.87
N LEU A 346 -11.61 -11.74 29.40
CA LEU A 346 -10.70 -10.98 30.27
C LEU A 346 -11.45 -10.03 31.20
N GLU A 347 -12.54 -9.40 30.74
CA GLU A 347 -13.40 -8.55 31.57
C GLU A 347 -14.15 -9.38 32.62
N GLU A 348 -14.64 -10.56 32.25
CA GLU A 348 -15.26 -11.53 33.17
C GLU A 348 -14.25 -11.99 34.25
N ALA A 349 -13.03 -12.37 33.85
CA ALA A 349 -11.98 -12.76 34.78
C ALA A 349 -11.51 -11.60 35.69
N LEU A 350 -11.46 -10.37 35.16
CA LEU A 350 -11.15 -9.18 35.94
C LEU A 350 -12.20 -8.95 37.04
N ALA A 351 -13.48 -9.05 36.69
CA ALA A 351 -14.58 -8.88 37.64
C ALA A 351 -14.52 -9.94 38.75
N LEU A 352 -14.22 -11.20 38.41
CA LEU A 352 -14.08 -12.28 39.39
C LEU A 352 -12.90 -12.03 40.34
N HIS A 353 -11.73 -11.66 39.83
CA HIS A 353 -10.57 -11.34 40.68
C HIS A 353 -10.79 -10.10 41.55
N GLN A 354 -11.53 -9.10 41.06
CA GLN A 354 -11.91 -7.93 41.86
C GLN A 354 -12.81 -8.35 43.03
N PHE A 355 -13.84 -9.16 42.74
CA PHE A 355 -14.70 -9.73 43.79
C PHE A 355 -13.89 -10.52 44.82
N GLN A 356 -12.96 -11.37 44.39
CA GLN A 356 -12.12 -12.14 45.31
C GLN A 356 -11.25 -11.24 46.21
N THR A 357 -10.66 -10.19 45.64
CA THR A 357 -9.83 -9.22 46.39
C THR A 357 -10.68 -8.44 47.40
N ASP A 358 -11.83 -7.92 46.98
CA ASP A 358 -12.74 -7.17 47.85
C ASP A 358 -13.31 -8.07 48.95
N ALA A 359 -13.56 -9.35 48.65
CA ALA A 359 -13.95 -10.35 49.65
C ALA A 359 -12.83 -10.67 50.65
N ASP A 360 -11.57 -10.78 50.20
CA ASP A 360 -10.39 -10.92 51.07
C ASP A 360 -10.28 -9.73 52.04
N ASP A 361 -10.50 -8.50 51.55
CA ASP A 361 -10.47 -7.28 52.36
C ASP A 361 -11.59 -7.27 53.42
N VAL A 362 -12.81 -7.67 53.05
CA VAL A 362 -13.92 -7.80 54.00
C VAL A 362 -13.63 -8.90 55.02
N ASP A 363 -13.06 -10.02 54.61
CA ASP A 363 -12.69 -11.12 55.51
C ASP A 363 -11.63 -10.67 56.53
N ALA A 364 -10.58 -9.99 56.07
CA ALA A 364 -9.55 -9.43 56.93
C ALA A 364 -10.12 -8.41 57.92
N TRP A 365 -10.93 -7.47 57.42
CA TRP A 365 -11.62 -6.50 58.27
C TRP A 365 -12.51 -7.18 59.32
N THR A 366 -13.24 -8.22 58.93
CA THR A 366 -14.16 -8.93 59.84
C THR A 366 -13.41 -9.58 60.99
N LEU A 367 -12.23 -10.16 60.75
CA LEU A 367 -11.37 -10.73 61.79
C LEU A 367 -10.85 -9.66 62.77
N ASP A 368 -10.48 -8.49 62.26
CA ASP A 368 -10.03 -7.36 63.09
C ASP A 368 -11.19 -6.78 63.91
N ALA A 369 -12.37 -6.63 63.31
CA ALA A 369 -13.58 -6.20 63.99
C ALA A 369 -13.96 -7.18 65.11
N LEU A 370 -13.98 -8.50 64.83
CA LEU A 370 -14.22 -9.56 65.82
C LEU A 370 -13.26 -9.43 67.01
N ARG A 371 -11.97 -9.18 66.77
CA ARG A 371 -10.97 -9.00 67.84
C ARG A 371 -11.31 -7.83 68.76
N ILE A 372 -11.79 -6.72 68.21
CA ILE A 372 -12.14 -5.52 68.97
C ILE A 372 -13.43 -5.74 69.77
N VAL A 373 -14.47 -6.30 69.13
CA VAL A 373 -15.80 -6.42 69.74
C VAL A 373 -15.95 -7.61 70.68
N SER A 374 -15.09 -8.62 70.56
CA SER A 374 -15.06 -9.80 71.45
C SER A 374 -14.25 -9.60 72.72
N SER A 375 -13.62 -8.43 72.93
CA SER A 375 -12.93 -8.16 74.18
C SER A 375 -13.90 -8.27 75.36
N GLY A 376 -13.50 -8.94 76.43
CA GLY A 376 -14.25 -9.01 77.69
C GLY A 376 -13.94 -7.87 78.66
N GLU A 377 -13.00 -6.99 78.33
CA GLU A 377 -12.56 -5.91 79.21
C GLU A 377 -13.61 -4.79 79.23
N THR A 378 -14.14 -4.50 80.42
CA THR A 378 -15.14 -3.46 80.67
C THR A 378 -14.59 -2.25 81.43
N GLY A 379 -13.30 -2.22 81.78
CA GLY A 379 -12.69 -1.20 82.64
C GLY A 379 -12.74 -1.57 84.13
N HIS A 380 -12.00 -0.82 84.95
CA HIS A 380 -11.90 -1.06 86.41
C HIS A 380 -12.43 0.11 87.26
N ASP A 381 -12.76 1.23 86.64
CA ASP A 381 -13.35 2.43 87.26
C ASP A 381 -14.21 3.20 86.24
N GLU A 382 -14.89 4.26 86.68
CA GLU A 382 -15.76 5.07 85.81
C GLU A 382 -15.00 5.67 84.62
N PHE A 383 -13.79 6.17 84.84
CA PHE A 383 -13.00 6.87 83.82
C PHE A 383 -12.51 5.90 82.71
N SER A 384 -11.91 4.78 83.09
CA SER A 384 -11.44 3.72 82.18
C SER A 384 -12.60 3.11 81.40
N THR A 385 -13.74 2.84 82.06
CA THR A 385 -14.95 2.34 81.40
C THR A 385 -15.51 3.36 80.41
N GLN A 386 -15.54 4.64 80.77
CA GLN A 386 -16.00 5.71 79.88
C GLN A 386 -15.11 5.87 78.63
N ALA A 387 -13.79 5.70 78.79
CA ALA A 387 -12.86 5.68 77.65
C ALA A 387 -13.12 4.49 76.71
N LEU A 388 -13.36 3.30 77.26
CA LEU A 388 -13.72 2.11 76.50
C LEU A 388 -15.07 2.25 75.78
N VAL A 389 -16.07 2.88 76.41
CA VAL A 389 -17.36 3.20 75.77
C VAL A 389 -17.16 4.12 74.56
N ARG A 390 -16.31 5.14 74.66
CA ARG A 390 -15.99 6.02 73.52
C ARG A 390 -15.33 5.26 72.40
N LYS A 391 -14.29 4.46 72.69
CA LYS A 391 -13.60 3.63 71.69
C LYS A 391 -14.55 2.62 71.03
N HIS A 392 -15.46 2.03 71.79
CA HIS A 392 -16.46 1.11 71.24
C HIS A 392 -17.49 1.82 70.35
N LYS A 393 -17.85 3.06 70.66
CA LYS A 393 -18.73 3.85 69.79
C LYS A 393 -18.13 4.02 68.39
N ASP A 394 -16.82 4.24 68.31
CA ASP A 394 -16.12 4.36 67.02
C ASP A 394 -16.12 3.01 66.28
N ALA A 395 -15.80 1.91 66.96
CA ALA A 395 -15.85 0.57 66.37
C ALA A 395 -17.27 0.18 65.88
N ALA A 396 -18.32 0.53 66.64
CA ALA A 396 -19.70 0.26 66.25
C ALA A 396 -20.14 1.06 65.02
N ALA A 397 -19.65 2.29 64.87
CA ALA A 397 -19.89 3.10 63.68
C ALA A 397 -19.21 2.48 62.44
N GLU A 398 -17.98 1.99 62.60
CA GLU A 398 -17.25 1.29 61.55
C GLU A 398 -17.99 0.01 61.11
N VAL A 399 -18.39 -0.85 62.05
CA VAL A 399 -19.22 -2.05 61.77
C VAL A 399 -20.49 -1.70 61.02
N SER A 400 -21.15 -0.58 61.38
CA SER A 400 -22.35 -0.14 60.67
C SER A 400 -22.05 0.32 59.24
N SER A 401 -20.91 1.00 59.01
CA SER A 401 -20.52 1.45 57.67
C SER A 401 -20.16 0.32 56.71
N TYR A 402 -19.64 -0.81 57.21
CA TYR A 402 -19.27 -1.94 56.35
C TYR A 402 -20.46 -2.68 55.74
N ARG A 403 -21.70 -2.40 56.19
CA ARG A 403 -22.90 -2.95 55.53
C ARG A 403 -22.95 -2.59 54.05
N SER A 404 -22.67 -1.33 53.70
CA SER A 404 -22.70 -0.89 52.31
C SER A 404 -21.59 -1.52 51.47
N VAL A 405 -20.45 -1.86 52.08
CA VAL A 405 -19.35 -2.58 51.41
C VAL A 405 -19.79 -4.00 51.07
N ILE A 406 -20.46 -4.69 51.99
CA ILE A 406 -21.01 -6.04 51.76
C ILE A 406 -22.12 -6.01 50.71
N ASP A 407 -23.00 -5.00 50.74
CA ASP A 407 -24.04 -4.82 49.72
C ASP A 407 -23.40 -4.61 48.33
N SER A 408 -22.35 -3.77 48.24
CA SER A 408 -21.59 -3.60 47.00
C SER A 408 -20.93 -4.91 46.54
N LEU A 409 -20.42 -5.73 47.45
CA LEU A 409 -19.82 -7.04 47.13
C LEU A 409 -20.89 -8.03 46.60
N GLN A 410 -22.11 -7.98 47.12
CA GLN A 410 -23.25 -8.75 46.62
C GLN A 410 -23.65 -8.30 45.21
N GLU A 411 -23.67 -6.98 44.95
CA GLU A 411 -23.92 -6.44 43.61
C GLU A 411 -22.84 -6.85 42.61
N GLN A 412 -21.56 -6.79 43.00
CA GLN A 412 -20.44 -7.26 42.17
C GLN A 412 -20.60 -8.73 41.80
N ALA A 413 -20.91 -9.60 42.77
CA ALA A 413 -21.13 -11.01 42.52
C ALA A 413 -22.33 -11.28 41.61
N ALA A 414 -23.41 -10.49 41.74
CA ALA A 414 -24.58 -10.59 40.87
C ALA A 414 -24.30 -10.12 39.42
N ALA A 415 -23.30 -9.26 39.23
CA ALA A 415 -22.87 -8.79 37.91
C ALA A 415 -21.89 -9.75 37.20
N LEU A 416 -21.39 -10.78 37.88
CA LEU A 416 -20.57 -11.82 37.28
C LEU A 416 -21.38 -12.67 36.27
N PRO A 417 -20.72 -13.38 35.33
CA PRO A 417 -21.37 -14.37 34.50
C PRO A 417 -22.17 -15.37 35.33
N GLU A 418 -23.32 -15.82 34.83
CA GLU A 418 -24.23 -16.68 35.59
C GLU A 418 -23.55 -17.96 36.09
N GLU A 419 -22.64 -18.55 35.30
CA GLU A 419 -21.84 -19.73 35.70
C GLU A 419 -20.96 -19.45 36.93
N GLU A 420 -20.29 -18.29 36.97
CA GLU A 420 -19.41 -17.88 38.07
C GLU A 420 -20.21 -17.41 39.29
N ALA A 421 -21.28 -16.64 39.09
CA ALA A 421 -22.16 -16.17 40.15
C ALA A 421 -22.87 -17.31 40.89
N GLN A 422 -23.18 -18.41 40.18
CA GLN A 422 -23.78 -19.61 40.76
C GLN A 422 -22.75 -20.59 41.34
N SER A 423 -21.44 -20.32 41.17
CA SER A 423 -20.39 -21.18 41.69
C SER A 423 -20.47 -21.30 43.22
N GLU A 424 -20.12 -22.48 43.73
CA GLU A 424 -20.09 -22.73 45.17
C GLU A 424 -19.05 -21.83 45.88
N GLU A 425 -17.97 -21.48 45.18
CA GLU A 425 -16.94 -20.57 45.67
C GLU A 425 -17.51 -19.17 45.96
N VAL A 426 -18.14 -18.52 44.97
CA VAL A 426 -18.70 -17.17 45.12
C VAL A 426 -19.85 -17.17 46.12
N ARG A 427 -20.81 -18.11 46.01
CA ARG A 427 -21.98 -18.16 46.92
C ARG A 427 -21.59 -18.51 48.34
N GLY A 428 -20.71 -19.49 48.52
CA GLY A 428 -20.23 -19.90 49.83
C GLY A 428 -19.47 -18.78 50.52
N ARG A 429 -18.65 -18.04 49.76
CA ARG A 429 -17.90 -16.90 50.28
C ARG A 429 -18.81 -15.75 50.73
N LEU A 430 -19.80 -15.37 49.93
CA LEU A 430 -20.81 -14.38 50.31
C LEU A 430 -21.60 -14.77 51.55
N SER A 431 -22.05 -16.03 51.62
CA SER A 431 -22.78 -16.54 52.79
C SER A 431 -21.92 -16.46 54.05
N GLY A 432 -20.65 -16.86 53.95
CA GLY A 432 -19.71 -16.80 55.08
C GLY A 432 -19.43 -15.37 55.54
N ILE A 433 -19.27 -14.41 54.63
CA ILE A 433 -19.12 -12.99 54.96
C ILE A 433 -20.37 -12.46 55.68
N GLU A 434 -21.55 -12.77 55.16
CA GLU A 434 -22.83 -12.32 55.74
C GLU A 434 -23.06 -12.90 57.14
N GLU A 435 -22.70 -14.17 57.37
CA GLU A 435 -22.75 -14.81 58.68
C GLU A 435 -21.78 -14.17 59.68
N ARG A 436 -20.51 -13.97 59.30
CA ARG A 436 -19.52 -13.32 60.17
C ARG A 436 -19.89 -11.87 60.46
N TYR A 437 -20.45 -11.14 59.50
CA TYR A 437 -20.93 -9.78 59.72
C TYR A 437 -22.06 -9.73 60.76
N LYS A 438 -23.02 -10.67 60.68
CA LYS A 438 -24.08 -10.79 61.69
C LYS A 438 -23.50 -11.07 63.07
N GLU A 439 -22.52 -11.97 63.17
CA GLU A 439 -21.82 -12.27 64.43
C GLU A 439 -21.15 -11.01 65.01
N VAL A 440 -20.35 -10.29 64.20
CA VAL A 440 -19.72 -9.02 64.61
C VAL A 440 -20.77 -8.01 65.08
N SER A 441 -21.89 -7.88 64.36
CA SER A 441 -22.96 -6.95 64.71
C SER A 441 -23.60 -7.28 66.06
N GLU A 442 -23.86 -8.57 66.32
CA GLU A 442 -24.42 -9.01 67.61
C GLU A 442 -23.42 -8.85 68.75
N LEU A 443 -22.15 -9.22 68.57
CA LEU A 443 -21.09 -9.00 69.56
C LEU A 443 -20.88 -7.51 69.86
N THR A 444 -20.99 -6.66 68.84
CA THR A 444 -20.96 -5.20 69.00
C THR A 444 -22.08 -4.72 69.93
N LYS A 445 -23.30 -5.24 69.77
CA LYS A 445 -24.45 -4.92 70.64
C LYS A 445 -24.23 -5.43 72.06
N LEU A 446 -23.76 -6.68 72.22
CA LEU A 446 -23.50 -7.28 73.52
C LEU A 446 -22.40 -6.53 74.29
N ARG A 447 -21.27 -6.21 73.64
CA ARG A 447 -20.20 -5.43 74.25
C ARG A 447 -20.64 -4.01 74.62
N LYS A 448 -21.52 -3.40 73.81
CA LYS A 448 -22.12 -2.10 74.14
C LYS A 448 -22.91 -2.18 75.44
N GLN A 449 -23.76 -3.21 75.57
CA GLN A 449 -24.54 -3.43 76.77
C GLN A 449 -23.62 -3.67 77.99
N ALA A 450 -22.64 -4.56 77.87
CA ALA A 450 -21.68 -4.85 78.95
C ALA A 450 -20.90 -3.61 79.43
N LEU A 451 -20.44 -2.75 78.51
CA LEU A 451 -19.76 -1.51 78.84
C LEU A 451 -20.69 -0.47 79.48
N GLN A 452 -21.95 -0.40 79.04
CA GLN A 452 -22.96 0.49 79.63
C GLN A 452 -23.32 0.05 81.05
N ASP A 453 -23.48 -1.26 81.25
CA ASP A 453 -23.77 -1.88 82.53
C ASP A 453 -22.61 -1.67 83.53
N ALA A 454 -21.36 -1.89 83.09
CA ALA A 454 -20.17 -1.58 83.89
C ALA A 454 -20.06 -0.08 84.23
N LEU A 455 -20.35 0.81 83.27
CA LEU A 455 -20.33 2.25 83.52
C LEU A 455 -21.39 2.66 84.55
N ALA A 456 -22.58 2.09 84.46
CA ALA A 456 -23.66 2.31 85.41
C ALA A 456 -23.29 1.77 86.81
N LEU A 457 -22.62 0.61 86.90
CA LEU A 457 -22.11 0.08 88.16
C LEU A 457 -21.11 1.04 88.82
N TYR A 458 -20.09 1.49 88.09
CA TYR A 458 -19.08 2.38 88.66
C TYR A 458 -19.65 3.75 89.04
N LYS A 459 -20.59 4.28 88.25
CA LYS A 459 -21.35 5.48 88.62
C LYS A 459 -22.15 5.28 89.90
N MET A 460 -22.81 4.13 90.03
CA MET A 460 -23.56 3.81 91.24
C MET A 460 -22.64 3.72 92.47
N PHE A 461 -21.48 3.07 92.36
CA PHE A 461 -20.51 3.02 93.46
C PHE A 461 -19.90 4.38 93.79
N ASN A 462 -19.56 5.20 92.78
CA ASN A 462 -19.06 6.55 93.01
C ASN A 462 -20.10 7.43 93.69
N GLU A 463 -21.36 7.39 93.24
CA GLU A 463 -22.47 8.11 93.87
C GLU A 463 -22.72 7.59 95.28
N ALA A 464 -22.79 6.26 95.49
CA ALA A 464 -23.00 5.67 96.81
C ALA A 464 -21.86 6.02 97.78
N HIS A 465 -20.60 5.99 97.34
CA HIS A 465 -19.45 6.40 98.14
C HIS A 465 -19.51 7.89 98.48
N ALA A 466 -19.83 8.75 97.51
CA ALA A 466 -19.99 10.17 97.77
C ALA A 466 -21.16 10.46 98.73
N CYS A 467 -22.24 9.69 98.66
CA CYS A 467 -23.33 9.74 99.62
C CYS A 467 -22.86 9.31 101.01
N GLN A 468 -22.09 8.23 101.09
CA GLN A 468 -21.59 7.66 102.32
C GLN A 468 -20.65 8.63 103.05
N VAL A 469 -19.69 9.22 102.35
CA VAL A 469 -18.77 10.24 102.89
C VAL A 469 -19.55 11.44 103.43
N TRP A 470 -20.56 11.92 102.69
CA TRP A 470 -21.40 13.03 103.17
C TRP A 470 -22.19 12.66 104.43
N ILE A 471 -22.78 11.45 104.50
CA ILE A 471 -23.49 10.98 105.70
C ILE A 471 -22.53 10.88 106.88
N ASP A 472 -21.34 10.31 106.69
CA ASP A 472 -20.30 10.19 107.72
C ASP A 472 -19.87 11.57 108.25
N GLU A 473 -19.63 12.54 107.35
CA GLU A 473 -19.30 13.92 107.71
C GLU A 473 -20.42 14.59 108.53
N LYS A 474 -21.69 14.41 108.13
CA LYS A 474 -22.84 15.00 108.82
C LYS A 474 -23.15 14.31 110.15
N GLU A 475 -23.05 12.99 110.24
CA GLU A 475 -23.15 12.26 111.50
C GLU A 475 -22.06 12.70 112.48
N GLN A 476 -20.81 12.82 112.02
CA GLN A 476 -19.72 13.29 112.85
C GLN A 476 -20.00 14.71 113.33
N TRP A 477 -20.44 15.61 112.44
CA TRP A 477 -20.83 16.97 112.81
C TRP A 477 -21.94 16.97 113.87
N LEU A 478 -23.04 16.24 113.66
CA LEU A 478 -24.17 16.14 114.60
C LEU A 478 -23.75 15.55 115.96
N ASN A 479 -22.92 14.50 115.97
CA ASN A 479 -22.46 13.83 117.19
C ASN A 479 -21.45 14.67 117.99
N SER A 480 -20.65 15.49 117.30
CA SER A 480 -19.69 16.42 117.92
C SER A 480 -20.31 17.75 118.34
N MET A 481 -21.62 17.91 118.12
CA MET A 481 -22.30 19.18 118.28
C MET A 481 -22.70 19.43 119.74
N GLU A 482 -22.10 20.46 120.35
CA GLU A 482 -22.51 20.96 121.67
C GLU A 482 -23.42 22.19 121.51
N ILE A 483 -24.44 22.32 122.37
CA ILE A 483 -25.37 23.45 122.35
C ILE A 483 -24.69 24.65 123.04
N PRO A 484 -24.35 25.74 122.32
CA PRO A 484 -23.65 26.87 122.92
C PRO A 484 -24.59 27.71 123.79
N GLU A 485 -24.02 28.38 124.78
CA GLU A 485 -24.74 29.28 125.68
C GLU A 485 -24.85 30.73 125.14
N LYS A 486 -24.11 31.07 124.07
CA LYS A 486 -24.12 32.41 123.45
C LYS A 486 -25.12 32.48 122.30
N LEU A 487 -25.90 33.56 122.25
CA LEU A 487 -26.92 33.79 121.22
C LEU A 487 -26.33 33.87 119.81
N GLU A 488 -25.21 34.56 119.64
CA GLU A 488 -24.52 34.69 118.33
C GLU A 488 -24.08 33.32 117.78
N ASP A 489 -23.56 32.44 118.64
CA ASP A 489 -23.14 31.08 118.26
C ASP A 489 -24.37 30.17 117.99
N LEU A 490 -25.46 30.37 118.73
CA LEU A 490 -26.76 29.71 118.49
C LEU A 490 -27.35 30.06 117.12
N GLU A 491 -27.30 31.32 116.71
CA GLU A 491 -27.78 31.77 115.39
C GLU A 491 -26.96 31.15 114.25
N VAL A 492 -25.64 31.02 114.40
CA VAL A 492 -24.77 30.33 113.43
C VAL A 492 -25.15 28.86 113.29
N ILE A 493 -25.45 28.20 114.40
CA ILE A 493 -25.86 26.79 114.41
C ILE A 493 -27.23 26.63 113.79
N GLN A 494 -28.19 27.49 114.15
CA GLN A 494 -29.52 27.50 113.58
C GLN A 494 -29.44 27.65 112.05
N HIS A 495 -28.66 28.60 111.53
CA HIS A 495 -28.48 28.77 110.09
C HIS A 495 -27.86 27.53 109.42
N ARG A 496 -26.94 26.81 110.09
CA ARG A 496 -26.37 25.55 109.58
C ARG A 496 -27.37 24.39 109.60
N PHE A 497 -28.31 24.37 110.54
CA PHE A 497 -29.44 23.42 110.54
C PHE A 497 -30.48 23.79 109.46
N GLU A 498 -30.75 25.08 109.26
CA GLU A 498 -31.63 25.57 108.17
C GLU A 498 -31.05 25.23 106.78
N SER A 499 -29.72 25.20 106.62
CA SER A 499 -29.07 24.71 105.39
C SER A 499 -28.94 23.19 105.30
N LEU A 500 -29.09 22.46 106.42
CA LEU A 500 -29.01 21.00 106.44
C LEU A 500 -30.21 20.35 105.75
N GLU A 501 -31.41 20.87 105.95
CA GLU A 501 -32.64 20.35 105.33
C GLU A 501 -32.60 20.35 103.78
N PRO A 502 -32.21 21.45 103.09
CA PRO A 502 -32.04 21.43 101.63
C PRO A 502 -30.88 20.54 101.18
N GLU A 503 -29.80 20.43 101.94
CA GLU A 503 -28.70 19.49 101.65
C GLU A 503 -29.16 18.02 101.78
N MET A 504 -29.93 17.68 102.81
CA MET A 504 -30.55 16.36 102.99
C MET A 504 -31.50 16.02 101.86
N ASN A 505 -32.31 16.97 101.39
CA ASN A 505 -33.22 16.76 100.26
C ASN A 505 -32.45 16.52 98.94
N ASN A 506 -31.37 17.28 98.70
CA ASN A 506 -30.48 17.02 97.56
C ASN A 506 -29.84 15.63 97.66
N GLN A 507 -29.39 15.25 98.86
CA GLN A 507 -28.79 13.96 99.11
C GLN A 507 -29.78 12.79 98.95
N ALA A 508 -31.04 12.95 99.39
CA ALA A 508 -32.12 12.00 99.17
C ALA A 508 -32.38 11.76 97.67
N SER A 509 -32.26 12.81 96.85
CA SER A 509 -32.36 12.68 95.39
C SER A 509 -31.22 11.83 94.80
N ARG A 510 -29.98 11.96 95.31
CA ARG A 510 -28.83 11.14 94.90
C ARG A 510 -28.98 9.68 95.32
N VAL A 511 -29.44 9.43 96.55
CA VAL A 511 -29.77 8.08 97.03
C VAL A 511 -30.88 7.45 96.18
N ALA A 512 -31.87 8.23 95.73
CA ALA A 512 -32.91 7.75 94.81
C ALA A 512 -32.32 7.34 93.44
N VAL A 513 -31.34 8.09 92.92
CA VAL A 513 -30.62 7.74 91.68
C VAL A 513 -29.80 6.45 91.85
N VAL A 514 -29.06 6.29 92.95
CA VAL A 514 -28.35 5.03 93.28
C VAL A 514 -29.32 3.85 93.31
N ASN A 515 -30.46 4.00 93.98
CA ASN A 515 -31.50 2.98 94.05
C ASN A 515 -32.15 2.66 92.70
N GLN A 516 -32.24 3.65 91.80
CA GLN A 516 -32.75 3.45 90.45
C GLN A 516 -31.76 2.67 89.59
N ILE A 517 -30.48 3.06 89.62
CA ILE A 517 -29.41 2.37 88.89
C ILE A 517 -29.26 0.92 89.41
N ALA A 518 -29.26 0.72 90.72
CA ALA A 518 -29.21 -0.60 91.34
C ALA A 518 -30.37 -1.51 90.88
N ARG A 519 -31.59 -0.97 90.79
CA ARG A 519 -32.76 -1.72 90.27
C ARG A 519 -32.61 -2.07 88.79
N GLN A 520 -32.11 -1.15 87.97
CA GLN A 520 -31.88 -1.39 86.54
C GLN A 520 -30.81 -2.46 86.31
N LEU A 521 -29.67 -2.37 87.01
CA LEU A 521 -28.60 -3.36 86.92
C LEU A 521 -29.05 -4.76 87.37
N LYS A 522 -29.85 -4.85 88.44
CA LYS A 522 -30.46 -6.11 88.90
C LYS A 522 -31.45 -6.68 87.89
N HIS A 523 -32.32 -5.82 87.34
CA HIS A 523 -33.28 -6.24 86.32
C HIS A 523 -32.59 -6.78 85.05
N ASN A 524 -31.45 -6.20 84.68
CA ASN A 524 -30.64 -6.64 83.55
C ASN A 524 -29.76 -7.87 83.86
N GLY A 525 -29.79 -8.40 85.09
CA GLY A 525 -29.02 -9.59 85.48
C GLY A 525 -27.51 -9.34 85.60
N HIS A 526 -27.10 -8.16 86.09
CA HIS A 526 -25.68 -7.81 86.22
C HIS A 526 -24.90 -8.82 87.09
N PRO A 527 -23.70 -9.29 86.68
CA PRO A 527 -22.93 -10.32 87.41
C PRO A 527 -22.64 -9.99 88.88
N SER A 528 -22.41 -8.72 89.20
CA SER A 528 -22.16 -8.22 90.56
C SER A 528 -23.42 -7.89 91.38
N GLU A 529 -24.54 -8.58 91.13
CA GLU A 529 -25.83 -8.33 91.81
C GLU A 529 -25.72 -8.33 93.35
N THR A 530 -24.91 -9.23 93.92
CA THR A 530 -24.66 -9.33 95.36
C THR A 530 -24.02 -8.07 95.93
N ASP A 531 -23.02 -7.52 95.23
CA ASP A 531 -22.28 -6.34 95.67
C ASP A 531 -23.12 -5.08 95.49
N ILE A 532 -23.89 -5.01 94.39
CA ILE A 532 -24.87 -3.95 94.15
C ILE A 532 -25.88 -3.91 95.29
N LYS A 533 -26.44 -5.07 95.66
CA LYS A 533 -27.42 -5.16 96.75
C LYS A 533 -26.80 -4.76 98.08
N LYS A 534 -25.60 -5.26 98.39
CA LYS A 534 -24.91 -4.93 99.65
C LYS A 534 -24.68 -3.42 99.79
N GLN A 535 -24.18 -2.76 98.74
CA GLN A 535 -23.96 -1.31 98.74
C GLN A 535 -25.27 -0.52 98.82
N GLN A 536 -26.30 -0.97 98.08
CA GLN A 536 -27.63 -0.36 98.14
C GLN A 536 -28.25 -0.45 99.54
N ASP A 537 -28.23 -1.63 100.15
CA ASP A 537 -28.80 -1.87 101.49
C ASP A 537 -27.99 -1.11 102.55
N GLN A 538 -26.66 -1.07 102.42
CA GLN A 538 -25.80 -0.29 103.32
C GLN A 538 -26.14 1.20 103.27
N LEU A 539 -26.30 1.78 102.07
CA LEU A 539 -26.62 3.19 101.91
C LEU A 539 -28.04 3.52 102.39
N ASN A 540 -29.01 2.64 102.18
CA ASN A 540 -30.41 2.87 102.60
C ASN A 540 -30.65 2.68 104.11
N ASN A 541 -29.77 1.93 104.79
CA ASN A 541 -29.87 1.69 106.23
C ASN A 541 -29.22 2.80 107.07
N ARG A 542 -28.37 3.63 106.47
CA ARG A 542 -27.82 4.84 107.08
C ARG A 542 -28.70 6.03 106.75
#